data_AF-A0A928YRV5-F1
#
_entry.id   AF-A0A928YRV5-F1
#
_cell.length_a   1.000
_cell.length_b   1.000
_cell.length_c   1.000
_cell.angle_alpha   90.00
_cell.angle_beta   90.00
_cell.angle_gamma   90.00
#
_symmetry.space_group_name_H-M   'P 1'
#
loop_
_entity.id
_entity.type
_entity.pdbx_description
1 polymer ?
#
loop_
_entity_poly.entity_id
_entity_poly.type
_entity_poly.pdbx_seq_one_letter_code
_entity_poly.pdbx_strand_id
1 'polypeptide(L)'
;MHSKTEYLIWDKIVNSAKGRFDFELYSNKFRNLDPEVLDKLIFYIIVGFASGEEHCTISTNIHNELDHIGFSIREEIIDTILSDKHILFSAEIYATYLTFSMLEDGANEYEVLGYVTDLLENPRVY
;
A
#
# COMPACT_ATOMS: atom_id res chain seq x y z
N MET A 1 9.52 18.31 2.88
CA MET A 1 9.38 18.42 1.42
C MET A 1 9.90 17.12 0.87
N HIS A 2 9.01 16.20 0.49
CA HIS A 2 9.41 14.86 0.05
C HIS A 2 10.32 14.96 -1.17
N SER A 3 11.37 14.14 -1.18
CA SER A 3 12.30 14.11 -2.30
C SER A 3 11.65 13.39 -3.49
N LYS A 4 12.16 13.66 -4.69
CA LYS A 4 11.74 12.91 -5.90
C LYS A 4 12.04 11.42 -5.77
N THR A 5 13.11 11.05 -5.06
CA THR A 5 13.51 9.65 -4.87
C THR A 5 12.61 8.96 -3.86
N GLU A 6 12.22 9.64 -2.78
CA GLU A 6 11.25 9.13 -1.82
C GLU A 6 9.91 8.79 -2.50
N TYR A 7 9.44 9.67 -3.40
CA TYR A 7 8.26 9.39 -4.22
C TYR A 7 8.42 8.14 -5.08
N LEU A 8 9.60 7.92 -5.69
CA LEU A 8 9.87 6.74 -6.51
C LEU A 8 9.86 5.44 -5.70
N ILE A 9 10.30 5.47 -4.44
CA ILE A 9 10.24 4.30 -3.55
C ILE A 9 8.78 3.90 -3.34
N TRP A 10 7.93 4.84 -2.95
CA TRP A 10 6.51 4.58 -2.70
C TRP A 10 5.77 4.17 -3.97
N ASP A 11 6.03 4.85 -5.08
CA ASP A 11 5.46 4.52 -6.38
C ASP A 11 5.82 3.08 -6.81
N LYS A 12 7.07 2.64 -6.56
CA LYS A 12 7.49 1.26 -6.84
C LYS A 12 6.68 0.23 -6.03
N ILE A 13 6.53 0.47 -4.72
CA ILE A 13 5.80 -0.41 -3.81
C ILE A 13 4.33 -0.51 -4.22
N VAL A 14 3.68 0.63 -4.44
CA VAL A 14 2.26 0.69 -4.82
C VAL A 14 2.05 0.04 -6.19
N ASN A 15 2.89 0.32 -7.19
CA ASN A 15 2.78 -0.28 -8.51
C ASN A 15 2.99 -1.81 -8.49
N SER A 16 3.88 -2.32 -7.63
CA SER A 16 4.03 -3.78 -7.41
C SER A 16 2.73 -4.40 -6.89
N ALA A 17 2.11 -3.80 -5.88
CA ALA A 17 0.86 -4.28 -5.31
C ALA A 17 -0.32 -4.16 -6.29
N LYS A 18 -0.39 -3.08 -7.08
CA LYS A 18 -1.43 -2.87 -8.10
C LYS A 18 -1.51 -4.04 -9.06
N GLY A 19 -0.38 -4.58 -9.52
CA GLY A 19 -0.38 -5.74 -10.42
C GLY A 19 -1.04 -6.99 -9.85
N ARG A 20 -1.20 -7.09 -8.53
CA ARG A 20 -1.82 -8.23 -7.82
C ARG A 20 -3.20 -7.91 -7.26
N PHE A 21 -3.61 -6.65 -7.24
CA PHE A 21 -4.92 -6.26 -6.74
C PHE A 21 -5.99 -6.61 -7.80
N ASP A 22 -6.96 -7.44 -7.43
CA ASP A 22 -8.05 -7.83 -8.34
C ASP A 22 -9.03 -6.65 -8.53
N PHE A 23 -8.69 -5.77 -9.47
CA PHE A 23 -9.51 -4.62 -9.81
C PHE A 23 -10.84 -5.03 -10.42
N GLU A 24 -10.91 -6.14 -11.16
CA GLU A 24 -12.14 -6.54 -11.84
C GLU A 24 -13.21 -6.92 -10.82
N LEU A 25 -12.82 -7.61 -9.74
CA LEU A 25 -13.72 -8.00 -8.65
C LEU A 25 -14.36 -6.79 -7.95
N TYR A 26 -13.65 -5.66 -7.85
CA TYR A 26 -14.13 -4.47 -7.18
C TYR A 26 -14.48 -3.30 -8.12
N SER A 27 -14.28 -3.47 -9.43
CA SER A 27 -14.51 -2.46 -10.46
C SER A 27 -15.94 -1.93 -10.45
N ASN A 28 -16.92 -2.76 -10.13
CA ASN A 28 -18.31 -2.33 -10.01
C ASN A 28 -18.55 -1.44 -8.78
N LYS A 29 -17.76 -1.60 -7.72
CA LYS A 29 -17.82 -0.80 -6.50
C LYS A 29 -17.01 0.49 -6.63
N PHE A 30 -15.94 0.47 -7.42
CA PHE A 30 -15.03 1.59 -7.66
C PHE A 30 -15.14 2.19 -9.07
N ARG A 31 -16.27 2.00 -9.75
CA ARG A 31 -16.41 2.27 -11.20
C ARG A 31 -16.21 3.73 -11.62
N ASN A 32 -16.34 4.65 -10.66
CA ASN A 32 -16.13 6.10 -10.82
C ASN A 32 -14.97 6.60 -9.95
N LEU A 33 -14.19 5.70 -9.37
CA LEU A 33 -13.08 6.07 -8.51
C LEU A 33 -11.91 6.51 -9.41
N ASP A 34 -11.33 7.66 -9.08
CA ASP A 34 -10.13 8.13 -9.73
C ASP A 34 -9.00 7.09 -9.49
N PRO A 35 -8.22 6.70 -10.52
CA PRO A 35 -7.03 5.87 -10.35
C PRO A 35 -6.11 6.33 -9.21
N GLU A 36 -6.01 7.63 -8.94
CA GLU A 36 -5.21 8.14 -7.81
C GLU A 36 -5.77 7.74 -6.44
N VAL A 37 -7.08 7.61 -6.29
CA VAL A 37 -7.71 7.19 -5.02
C VAL A 37 -7.44 5.71 -4.77
N LEU A 38 -7.36 4.92 -5.84
CA LEU A 38 -7.02 3.51 -5.75
C LEU A 38 -5.57 3.28 -5.32
N ASP A 39 -4.66 4.10 -5.84
CA ASP A 39 -3.25 4.08 -5.45
C ASP A 39 -3.10 4.45 -3.98
N LYS A 40 -3.85 5.46 -3.51
CA LYS A 40 -3.93 5.81 -2.09
C LYS A 40 -4.51 4.69 -1.23
N LEU A 41 -5.56 4.01 -1.69
CA LEU A 41 -6.14 2.87 -0.98
C LEU A 41 -5.08 1.78 -0.79
N ILE A 42 -4.41 1.37 -1.87
CA ILE A 42 -3.36 0.35 -1.82
C ILE A 42 -2.24 0.79 -0.89
N PHE A 43 -1.81 2.05 -0.99
CA PHE A 43 -0.79 2.62 -0.12
C PHE A 43 -1.17 2.53 1.37
N TYR A 44 -2.37 2.98 1.75
CA TYR A 44 -2.83 2.94 3.14
C TYR A 44 -2.95 1.51 3.69
N ILE A 45 -3.39 0.57 2.86
CA ILE A 45 -3.42 -0.86 3.25
C ILE A 45 -2.01 -1.34 3.60
N ILE A 46 -1.05 -1.10 2.71
CA ILE A 46 0.33 -1.57 2.87
C ILE A 46 0.99 -0.91 4.08
N VAL A 47 0.86 0.41 4.22
CA VAL A 47 1.44 1.19 5.32
C VAL A 47 0.85 0.79 6.66
N GLY A 48 -0.47 0.61 6.74
CA GLY A 48 -1.13 0.18 7.97
C GLY A 48 -0.60 -1.16 8.44
N PHE A 49 -0.52 -2.16 7.55
CA PHE A 49 0.04 -3.46 7.89
C PHE A 49 1.53 -3.40 8.25
N ALA A 50 2.33 -2.62 7.51
CA ALA A 50 3.75 -2.46 7.77
C ALA A 50 4.04 -1.76 9.12
N SER A 51 3.12 -0.91 9.57
CA SER A 51 3.18 -0.23 10.87
C SER A 51 2.67 -1.10 12.03
N GLY A 52 2.22 -2.33 11.74
CA GLY A 52 1.68 -3.25 12.75
C GLY A 52 0.27 -2.90 13.22
N GLU A 53 -0.49 -2.11 12.45
CA GLU A 53 -1.88 -1.79 12.78
C GLU A 53 -2.78 -3.03 12.69
N GLU A 54 -3.78 -3.09 13.56
CA GLU A 54 -4.81 -4.12 13.49
C GLU A 54 -5.72 -3.88 12.28
N HIS A 55 -6.24 -4.97 11.71
CA HIS A 55 -7.14 -4.92 10.56
C HIS A 55 -8.30 -3.94 10.74
N CYS A 56 -8.93 -3.93 11.92
CA CYS A 56 -10.04 -3.03 12.23
C CYS A 56 -9.63 -1.55 12.18
N THR A 57 -8.44 -1.22 12.68
CA THR A 57 -7.89 0.13 12.63
C THR A 57 -7.64 0.58 11.19
N ILE A 58 -7.03 -0.29 10.38
CA ILE A 58 -6.77 -0.02 8.95
C ILE A 58 -8.11 0.21 8.23
N SER A 59 -9.11 -0.65 8.49
CA SER A 59 -10.44 -0.56 7.87
C SER A 59 -11.13 0.76 8.19
N THR A 60 -11.20 1.12 9.48
CA THR A 60 -11.80 2.38 9.92
C THR A 60 -11.05 3.59 9.35
N ASN A 61 -9.72 3.56 9.30
CA ASN A 61 -8.91 4.64 8.72
C ASN A 61 -9.22 4.82 7.23
N ILE A 62 -9.22 3.74 6.46
CA ILE A 62 -9.58 3.77 5.03
C ILE A 62 -11.00 4.28 4.83
N HIS A 63 -11.95 3.82 5.65
CA HIS A 63 -13.34 4.27 5.58
C HIS A 63 -13.44 5.78 5.75
N ASN A 64 -12.80 6.31 6.80
CA ASN A 64 -12.80 7.75 7.08
C ASN A 64 -12.15 8.57 5.97
N GLU A 65 -11.03 8.09 5.42
CA GLU A 65 -10.35 8.75 4.30
C GLU A 65 -11.23 8.79 3.06
N LEU A 66 -11.87 7.67 2.70
CA LEU A 66 -12.78 7.60 1.55
C LEU A 66 -14.01 8.49 1.74
N ASP A 67 -14.62 8.49 2.93
CA ASP A 67 -15.76 9.36 3.23
C ASP A 67 -15.38 10.84 3.17
N HIS A 68 -14.19 11.21 3.67
CA HIS A 68 -13.66 12.58 3.62
C HIS A 68 -13.52 13.12 2.19
N ILE A 69 -13.15 12.27 1.23
CA ILE A 69 -13.04 12.65 -0.18
C ILE A 69 -14.36 12.45 -0.97
N GLY A 70 -15.47 12.18 -0.28
CA GLY A 70 -16.82 12.08 -0.85
C GLY A 70 -17.19 10.71 -1.40
N PHE A 71 -16.42 9.66 -1.10
CA PHE A 71 -16.71 8.28 -1.47
C PHE A 71 -17.34 7.52 -0.30
N SER A 72 -18.68 7.50 -0.27
CA SER A 72 -19.42 6.70 0.71
C SER A 72 -19.39 5.22 0.31
N ILE A 73 -18.66 4.42 1.09
CA ILE A 73 -18.59 2.97 0.95
C ILE A 73 -18.96 2.32 2.28
N ARG A 74 -19.62 1.17 2.26
CA ARG A 74 -19.96 0.47 3.50
C ARG A 74 -18.71 -0.16 4.11
N GLU A 75 -18.53 -0.04 5.42
CA GLU A 75 -17.36 -0.56 6.15
C GLU A 75 -17.11 -2.06 5.87
N GLU A 76 -18.17 -2.87 5.75
CA GLU A 76 -18.04 -4.31 5.49
C GLU A 76 -17.38 -4.62 4.13
N ILE A 77 -17.47 -3.68 3.18
CA ILE A 77 -16.80 -3.80 1.88
C ILE A 77 -15.30 -3.61 2.04
N ILE A 78 -14.87 -2.68 2.90
CA ILE A 78 -13.45 -2.42 3.17
C ILE A 78 -12.85 -3.62 3.89
N ASP A 79 -13.54 -4.16 4.90
CA ASP A 79 -13.12 -5.39 5.59
C ASP A 79 -12.94 -6.55 4.61
N THR A 80 -13.88 -6.71 3.67
CA THR A 80 -13.78 -7.73 2.63
C THR A 80 -12.55 -7.51 1.75
N ILE A 81 -12.26 -6.27 1.35
CA ILE A 81 -11.09 -5.93 0.55
C ILE A 81 -9.80 -6.24 1.30
N LEU A 82 -9.74 -5.95 2.60
CA LEU A 82 -8.56 -6.12 3.45
C LEU A 82 -8.28 -7.58 3.84
N SER A 83 -9.29 -8.44 3.82
CA SER A 83 -9.27 -9.78 4.43
C SER A 83 -8.07 -10.65 4.08
N ASP A 84 -7.58 -10.57 2.85
CA ASP A 84 -6.45 -11.36 2.31
C ASP A 84 -5.19 -10.53 2.04
N LYS A 85 -5.24 -9.20 2.20
CA LYS A 85 -4.18 -8.29 1.74
C LYS A 85 -2.90 -8.37 2.54
N HIS A 86 -2.98 -8.75 3.81
CA HIS A 86 -1.80 -9.05 4.64
C HIS A 86 -0.94 -10.19 4.06
N ILE A 87 -1.55 -11.14 3.33
CA ILE A 87 -0.84 -12.23 2.65
C ILE A 87 -0.46 -11.81 1.23
N LEU A 88 -1.43 -11.28 0.48
CA LEU A 88 -1.25 -10.93 -0.94
C LEU A 88 -0.16 -9.88 -1.15
N PHE A 89 -0.05 -8.93 -0.22
CA PHE A 89 0.92 -7.83 -0.23
C PHE A 89 2.10 -8.06 0.71
N SER A 90 2.36 -9.30 1.13
CA SER A 90 3.43 -9.61 2.09
C SER A 90 4.81 -9.05 1.68
N ALA A 91 5.15 -9.11 0.39
CA ALA A 91 6.40 -8.54 -0.12
C ALA A 91 6.42 -7.00 -0.02
N GLU A 92 5.31 -6.34 -0.37
CA GLU A 92 5.18 -4.88 -0.34
C GLU A 92 5.09 -4.33 1.09
N ILE A 93 4.44 -5.08 2.00
CA ILE A 93 4.39 -4.79 3.44
C ILE A 93 5.80 -4.87 4.01
N TYR A 94 6.56 -5.92 3.68
CA TYR A 94 7.95 -6.05 4.11
C TYR A 94 8.85 -4.96 3.52
N ALA A 95 8.69 -4.63 2.23
CA ALA A 95 9.42 -3.54 1.59
C ALA A 95 9.16 -2.18 2.26
N THR A 96 7.90 -1.92 2.64
CA THR A 96 7.49 -0.71 3.35
C THR A 96 8.08 -0.65 4.75
N TYR A 97 8.01 -1.76 5.49
CA TYR A 97 8.63 -1.86 6.82
C TYR A 97 10.14 -1.56 6.75
N LEU A 98 10.86 -2.18 5.80
CA LEU A 98 12.28 -1.94 5.60
C LEU A 98 12.56 -0.49 5.19
N THR A 99 11.72 0.09 4.33
CA THR A 99 11.84 1.50 3.91
C THR A 99 11.77 2.42 5.14
N PHE A 100 10.80 2.22 6.03
CA PHE A 100 10.70 3.00 7.26
C PHE A 100 11.94 2.82 8.15
N SER A 101 12.34 1.58 8.42
CA SER A 101 13.51 1.30 9.26
C SER A 101 14.79 1.92 8.70
N MET A 102 15.04 1.77 7.40
CA MET A 102 16.26 2.29 6.77
C MET A 102 16.29 3.81 6.76
N LEU A 103 15.17 4.47 6.47
CA LEU A 103 15.09 5.94 6.50
C LEU A 103 15.24 6.48 7.93
N GLU A 104 14.69 5.79 8.93
CA GLU A 104 14.87 6.13 10.35
C GLU A 104 16.34 5.99 10.79
N ASP A 105 17.04 4.96 10.31
CA ASP A 105 18.46 4.72 10.54
C ASP A 105 19.37 5.69 9.75
N GLY A 106 18.80 6.58 8.92
CA GLY A 106 19.53 7.59 8.15
C GLY A 106 20.14 7.06 6.85
N ALA A 107 19.66 5.93 6.33
CA ALA A 107 20.06 5.44 5.02
C ALA A 107 19.69 6.43 3.91
N ASN A 108 20.46 6.40 2.83
CA ASN A 108 20.17 7.24 1.67
C ASN A 108 18.98 6.68 0.88
N GLU A 109 18.05 7.53 0.46
CA GLU A 109 16.89 7.16 -0.37
C GLU A 109 17.27 6.37 -1.63
N TYR A 110 18.44 6.62 -2.25
CA TYR A 110 18.91 5.84 -3.40
C TYR A 110 19.25 4.39 -3.03
N GLU A 111 19.80 4.18 -1.84
CA GLU A 111 20.09 2.85 -1.32
C GLU A 111 18.80 2.11 -1.02
N VAL A 112 17.86 2.78 -0.34
CA VAL A 112 16.52 2.23 -0.05
C VAL A 112 15.79 1.85 -1.34
N LEU A 113 15.80 2.72 -2.35
CA LEU A 113 15.20 2.44 -3.66
C LEU A 113 15.81 1.21 -4.35
N GLY A 114 17.14 1.03 -4.24
CA GLY A 114 17.84 -0.14 -4.74
C GLY A 114 17.35 -1.42 -4.07
N TYR A 115 17.31 -1.45 -2.75
CA TYR A 115 16.81 -2.60 -1.99
C TYR A 115 15.35 -2.93 -2.28
N VAL A 116 14.47 -1.93 -2.30
CA VAL A 116 13.05 -2.11 -2.62
C VAL A 116 12.88 -2.65 -4.04
N THR A 117 13.66 -2.15 -5.01
CA THR A 117 13.63 -2.65 -6.39
C THR A 117 14.06 -4.11 -6.45
N ASP A 118 15.19 -4.47 -5.82
CA ASP A 118 15.69 -5.85 -5.81
C ASP A 118 14.70 -6.80 -5.13
N LEU A 119 14.11 -6.39 -4.02
CA LEU A 119 13.15 -7.19 -3.25
C LEU A 119 11.88 -7.49 -4.06
N LEU A 120 11.33 -6.49 -4.76
CA LEU A 120 10.05 -6.62 -5.46
C LEU A 120 10.19 -7.24 -6.86
N GLU A 121 11.31 -7.01 -7.56
CA GLU A 121 11.52 -7.53 -8.91
C GLU A 121 12.25 -8.88 -8.94
N ASN A 122 13.10 -9.15 -7.95
CA ASN A 122 13.90 -10.37 -7.87
C ASN A 122 13.75 -11.03 -6.49
N PRO A 123 12.55 -11.50 -6.10
CA PRO A 123 12.33 -12.11 -4.81
C PRO A 123 13.22 -13.35 -4.66
N ARG A 124 14.31 -13.21 -3.88
CA ARG A 124 15.17 -14.33 -3.51
C ARG A 124 14.42 -15.10 -2.43
N VAL A 125 13.86 -16.24 -2.81
CA VAL A 125 13.37 -17.24 -1.87
C VAL A 125 14.57 -17.73 -1.06
N TYR A 126 14.65 -17.33 0.20
CA TYR A 126 15.57 -17.94 1.18
C TYR A 126 14.83 -19.04 1.93
#